data_AF-A0A0C1LBE3-F1
#
_entry.id   AF-A0A0C1LBE3-F1
#
_cell.length_a   1.000
_cell.length_b   1.000
_cell.length_c   1.000
_cell.angle_alpha   90.00
_cell.angle_beta   90.00
_cell.angle_gamma   90.00
#
_symmetry.space_group_name_H-M   'P 1'
#
loop_
_entity.id
_entity.type
_entity.pdbx_description
1 polymer ?
#
loop_
_entity_poly.entity_id
_entity_poly.type
_entity_poly.pdbx_seq_one_letter_code
_entity_poly.pdbx_strand_id
1 'polypeptide(L)'
;MSTNNISVRQFTGYSLTVTQAVKQQMLDWGNQFNICCFMDNHGYAGKHQRYECILAAGDWKWIRLQSGNAFALLKAFYDHEQDWLFGHFGYDLKQETEQVPSLLPDKTGFPDCYFFVPEHLLFVAGGQLLISSHSASPDRIIQEVLSMPRKQESACPPVTLVAGMDRSEYIQKVEALKAHIHRGDCYEINFCQEFSAGNVVIDPVQTYRRLAGISPNPFSVYYQLNELHLLCASPERFLQVDKGTLLSQPIKGTAPRNPGDAGIDAELAKSLRASSKERSENVMVVDLVRNDLSRVCEPGSVEVEELFGIYTFPQVHQMISTVKGKLRNGLKWIDAVEAGFPMGSMTGAPKKRVVELIEKYELTRRGIFSGAVGYCTPEGDADFNVVIRSIMYNAGSKHLSCLVGSGITWYADPAYEYEECLLKAAAIIKALG
;
A
#
# COMPACT_ATOMS: atom_id res chain seq x y z
N MET A 1 -14.96 -7.90 37.95
CA MET A 1 -13.84 -8.83 38.14
C MET A 1 -12.81 -8.51 37.07
N SER A 2 -11.55 -8.31 37.50
CA SER A 2 -10.35 -7.83 36.79
C SER A 2 -10.50 -6.62 35.85
N THR A 3 -10.27 -5.44 36.43
CA THR A 3 -9.72 -4.29 35.69
C THR A 3 -8.35 -4.69 35.14
N ASN A 4 -8.30 -5.08 33.87
CA ASN A 4 -7.02 -5.23 33.17
C ASN A 4 -6.38 -3.84 33.14
N ASN A 5 -5.31 -3.66 33.92
CA ASN A 5 -4.38 -2.57 33.70
C ASN A 5 -3.82 -2.75 32.28
N ILE A 6 -4.33 -1.96 31.33
CA ILE A 6 -3.74 -1.85 30.00
C ILE A 6 -2.38 -1.20 30.21
N SER A 7 -1.32 -2.01 30.19
CA SER A 7 0.03 -1.46 30.28
C SER A 7 0.32 -0.72 28.99
N VAL A 8 0.36 0.62 29.07
CA VAL A 8 0.92 1.44 27.99
C VAL A 8 2.30 0.88 27.67
N ARG A 9 2.56 0.56 26.39
CA ARG A 9 3.86 0.04 25.95
C ARG A 9 4.97 0.96 26.44
N GLN A 10 5.95 0.37 27.10
CA GLN A 10 7.18 1.06 27.44
C GLN A 10 8.20 0.83 26.33
N PHE A 11 8.79 1.91 25.84
CA PHE A 11 9.85 1.89 24.84
C PHE A 11 11.20 2.12 25.51
N THR A 12 12.16 1.26 25.23
CA THR A 12 13.57 1.49 25.56
C THR A 12 14.29 1.98 24.32
N GLY A 13 14.94 3.14 24.43
CA GLY A 13 15.70 3.74 23.35
C GLY A 13 17.17 3.37 23.40
N TYR A 14 17.71 2.98 22.25
CA TYR A 14 19.12 2.68 22.05
C TYR A 14 19.72 3.67 21.06
N SER A 15 20.77 4.35 21.48
CA SER A 15 21.53 5.26 20.61
C SER A 15 22.49 4.44 19.77
N LEU A 16 22.18 4.26 18.48
CA LEU A 16 23.08 3.68 17.50
C LEU A 16 22.87 4.32 16.13
N THR A 17 23.92 4.34 15.31
CA THR A 17 23.79 4.71 13.90
C THR A 17 23.01 3.62 13.18
N VAL A 18 21.72 3.88 12.94
CA VAL A 18 20.88 2.96 12.18
C VAL A 18 21.28 3.04 10.70
N THR A 19 22.06 2.08 10.26
CA THR A 19 22.46 1.93 8.86
C THR A 19 21.45 1.06 8.11
N GLN A 20 21.52 1.05 6.78
CA GLN A 20 20.75 0.09 5.97
C GLN A 20 20.98 -1.36 6.42
N ALA A 21 22.20 -1.70 6.85
CA ALA A 21 22.50 -3.03 7.35
C ALA A 21 21.70 -3.37 8.63
N VAL A 22 21.52 -2.41 9.54
CA VAL A 22 20.70 -2.60 10.76
C VAL A 22 19.24 -2.81 10.38
N LYS A 23 18.71 -2.02 9.45
CA LYS A 23 17.34 -2.23 8.94
C LYS A 23 17.14 -3.61 8.32
N GLN A 24 18.14 -4.12 7.59
CA GLN A 24 18.10 -5.47 7.03
C GLN A 24 18.15 -6.56 8.11
N GLN A 25 18.94 -6.36 9.16
CA GLN A 25 18.97 -7.24 10.32
C GLN A 25 17.64 -7.24 11.09
N MET A 26 17.00 -6.07 11.23
CA MET A 26 15.65 -5.95 11.80
C MET A 26 14.66 -6.80 11.00
N LEU A 27 14.68 -6.68 9.68
CA LEU A 27 13.81 -7.49 8.80
C LEU A 27 14.09 -9.00 8.93
N ASP A 28 15.36 -9.43 8.91
CA ASP A 28 15.73 -10.84 9.09
C ASP A 28 15.31 -11.39 10.46
N TRP A 29 15.43 -10.58 11.53
CA TRP A 29 14.97 -10.94 12.86
C TRP A 29 13.44 -11.06 12.90
N GLY A 30 12.70 -10.07 12.39
CA GLY A 30 11.25 -10.07 12.38
C GLY A 30 10.63 -11.17 11.51
N ASN A 31 11.27 -11.56 10.41
CA ASN A 31 10.80 -12.62 9.50
C ASN A 31 10.88 -14.04 10.10
N GLN A 32 11.41 -14.21 11.31
CA GLN A 32 11.40 -15.52 12.00
C GLN A 32 10.07 -15.81 12.68
N PHE A 33 9.25 -14.77 12.89
CA PHE A 33 7.93 -14.89 13.48
C PHE A 33 6.89 -15.32 12.44
N ASN A 34 5.75 -15.81 12.93
CA ASN A 34 4.61 -16.14 12.08
C ASN A 34 4.05 -14.91 11.33
N ILE A 35 4.19 -13.71 11.90
CA ILE A 35 3.78 -12.46 11.29
C ILE A 35 4.88 -11.40 11.42
N CYS A 36 5.10 -10.66 10.34
CA CYS A 36 6.10 -9.60 10.28
C CYS A 36 5.56 -8.48 9.39
N CYS A 37 5.53 -7.24 9.89
CA CYS A 37 5.24 -6.04 9.12
C CYS A 37 6.42 -5.09 9.27
N PHE A 38 7.24 -5.01 8.23
CA PHE A 38 8.41 -4.15 8.15
C PHE A 38 8.14 -3.04 7.13
N MET A 39 8.13 -1.80 7.60
CA MET A 39 7.85 -0.61 6.79
C MET A 39 9.11 0.27 6.78
N ASP A 40 9.57 0.68 5.60
CA ASP A 40 10.75 1.53 5.43
C ASP A 40 10.41 2.68 4.49
N ASN A 41 10.66 3.91 4.94
CA ASN A 41 10.45 5.08 4.10
C ASN A 41 11.61 5.34 3.14
N HIS A 42 12.68 4.52 3.17
CA HIS A 42 13.88 4.63 2.34
C HIS A 42 14.57 6.00 2.38
N GLY A 43 14.50 6.68 3.52
CA GLY A 43 15.15 7.97 3.74
C GLY A 43 14.43 9.17 3.12
N TYR A 44 13.19 8.98 2.62
CA TYR A 44 12.39 10.10 2.14
C TYR A 44 11.96 10.97 3.33
N ALA A 45 12.46 12.21 3.37
CA ALA A 45 11.99 13.22 4.29
C ALA A 45 10.76 13.93 3.72
N GLY A 46 9.78 14.22 4.57
CA GLY A 46 8.58 14.95 4.18
C GLY A 46 7.85 15.49 5.38
N LYS A 47 7.08 16.57 5.18
CA LYS A 47 6.29 17.24 6.23
C LYS A 47 5.37 16.27 6.99
N HIS A 48 4.84 15.28 6.28
CA HIS A 48 3.86 14.31 6.77
C HIS A 48 4.45 12.91 6.99
N GLN A 49 5.78 12.79 7.06
CA GLN A 49 6.46 11.53 7.37
C GLN A 49 6.69 11.42 8.89
N ARG A 50 6.38 10.26 9.48
CA ARG A 50 6.49 10.04 10.94
C ARG A 50 7.69 9.22 11.35
N TYR A 51 7.83 8.03 10.77
CA TYR A 51 8.87 7.09 11.13
C TYR A 51 9.75 6.78 9.93
N GLU A 52 11.04 6.62 10.17
CA GLU A 52 11.97 6.23 9.13
C GLU A 52 11.80 4.75 8.78
N CYS A 53 11.72 3.92 9.81
CA CYS A 53 11.51 2.49 9.67
C CYS A 53 10.77 1.94 10.90
N ILE A 54 9.86 1.00 10.68
CA ILE A 54 9.05 0.35 11.70
C ILE A 54 9.09 -1.16 11.45
N LEU A 55 9.25 -1.94 12.53
CA LEU A 55 9.06 -3.38 12.51
C LEU A 55 8.08 -3.80 13.60
N ALA A 56 7.00 -4.46 13.19
CA ALA A 56 6.07 -5.16 14.05
C ALA A 56 6.22 -6.68 13.80
N ALA A 57 6.53 -7.47 14.82
CA ALA A 57 6.79 -8.91 14.68
C ALA A 57 6.12 -9.72 15.79
N GLY A 58 5.60 -10.90 15.42
CA GLY A 58 4.78 -11.76 16.29
C GLY A 58 3.40 -11.17 16.58
N ASP A 59 2.38 -12.01 16.78
CA ASP A 59 1.04 -11.56 17.18
C ASP A 59 0.73 -11.90 18.64
N TRP A 60 0.69 -10.87 19.47
CA TRP A 60 0.20 -11.00 20.85
C TRP A 60 -1.30 -11.29 20.88
N LYS A 61 -2.04 -10.58 20.02
CA LYS A 61 -3.47 -10.74 19.76
C LYS A 61 -3.75 -10.36 18.33
N TRP A 62 -4.80 -10.92 17.74
CA TRP A 62 -5.14 -10.67 16.35
C TRP A 62 -6.62 -10.85 16.06
N ILE A 63 -7.05 -10.29 14.94
CA ILE A 63 -8.37 -10.49 14.36
C ILE A 63 -8.21 -10.75 12.86
N ARG A 64 -8.90 -11.80 12.38
CA ARG A 64 -8.98 -12.17 10.96
C ARG A 64 -10.43 -12.08 10.53
N LEU A 65 -10.69 -11.30 9.48
CA LEU A 65 -12.02 -10.95 9.05
C LEU A 65 -12.19 -11.21 7.55
N GLN A 66 -13.43 -11.50 7.17
CA GLN A 66 -13.90 -11.51 5.79
C GLN A 66 -14.85 -10.32 5.61
N SER A 67 -15.05 -9.89 4.37
CA SER A 67 -16.02 -8.85 4.05
C SER A 67 -17.44 -9.21 4.49
N GLY A 68 -18.18 -8.19 4.94
CA GLY A 68 -19.58 -8.25 5.36
C GLY A 68 -19.84 -7.50 6.67
N ASN A 69 -18.88 -7.49 7.59
CA ASN A 69 -18.92 -6.73 8.84
C ASN A 69 -17.52 -6.42 9.41
N ALA A 70 -16.50 -6.42 8.57
CA ALA A 70 -15.11 -6.29 8.97
C ALA A 70 -14.84 -4.95 9.66
N PHE A 71 -15.37 -3.83 9.15
CA PHE A 71 -15.13 -2.52 9.76
C PHE A 71 -15.70 -2.42 11.18
N ALA A 72 -16.92 -2.93 11.39
CA ALA A 72 -17.56 -2.93 12.70
C ALA A 72 -16.80 -3.82 13.71
N LEU A 73 -16.38 -5.01 13.30
CA LEU A 73 -15.62 -5.94 14.14
C LEU A 73 -14.22 -5.41 14.46
N LEU A 74 -13.55 -4.79 13.49
CA LEU A 74 -12.25 -4.15 13.70
C LEU A 74 -12.36 -2.98 14.68
N LYS A 75 -13.42 -2.17 14.59
CA LYS A 75 -13.68 -1.08 15.54
C LYS A 75 -13.85 -1.61 16.97
N ALA A 76 -14.60 -2.70 17.15
CA ALA A 76 -14.76 -3.34 18.45
C ALA A 76 -13.44 -3.92 18.98
N PHE A 77 -12.61 -4.52 18.12
CA PHE A 77 -11.29 -5.02 18.47
C PHE A 77 -10.35 -3.88 18.92
N TYR A 78 -10.29 -2.80 18.14
CA TYR A 78 -9.49 -1.62 18.48
C TYR A 78 -9.88 -1.01 19.83
N ASP A 79 -11.18 -0.89 20.12
CA ASP A 79 -11.70 -0.34 21.37
C ASP A 79 -11.36 -1.17 22.60
N HIS A 80 -11.30 -2.49 22.41
CA HIS A 80 -10.95 -3.43 23.47
C HIS A 80 -9.45 -3.47 23.73
N GLU A 81 -8.63 -3.42 22.68
CA GLU A 81 -7.19 -3.62 22.80
C GLU A 81 -6.42 -2.38 23.25
N GLN A 82 -6.78 -1.19 22.75
CA GLN A 82 -6.12 0.08 23.09
C GLN A 82 -4.57 0.01 23.04
N ASP A 83 -4.03 -0.75 22.10
CA ASP A 83 -2.60 -0.88 21.82
C ASP A 83 -2.35 -0.53 20.33
N TRP A 84 -1.10 -0.54 19.92
CA TRP A 84 -0.70 -0.49 18.52
C TRP A 84 -1.34 -1.65 17.75
N LEU A 85 -1.93 -1.35 16.60
CA LEU A 85 -2.34 -2.37 15.64
C LEU A 85 -1.57 -2.21 14.33
N PHE A 86 -1.19 -3.33 13.76
CA PHE A 86 -0.62 -3.43 12.42
C PHE A 86 -1.49 -4.37 11.61
N GLY A 87 -1.58 -4.17 10.31
CA GLY A 87 -2.47 -4.99 9.51
C GLY A 87 -2.72 -4.49 8.11
N HIS A 88 -3.70 -5.12 7.49
CA HIS A 88 -4.12 -4.80 6.14
C HIS A 88 -5.64 -4.80 5.96
N PHE A 89 -6.04 -4.03 4.95
CA PHE A 89 -7.36 -4.03 4.34
C PHE A 89 -7.22 -4.57 2.91
N GLY A 90 -7.94 -5.63 2.57
CA GLY A 90 -8.07 -6.11 1.20
C GLY A 90 -9.07 -5.27 0.40
N TYR A 91 -8.83 -5.12 -0.91
CA TYR A 91 -9.70 -4.40 -1.84
C TYR A 91 -11.15 -4.90 -1.80
N ASP A 92 -11.35 -6.18 -1.52
CA ASP A 92 -12.66 -6.83 -1.50
C ASP A 92 -13.59 -6.35 -0.36
N LEU A 93 -13.07 -5.58 0.61
CA LEU A 93 -13.91 -4.80 1.53
C LEU A 93 -14.79 -3.75 0.82
N LYS A 94 -14.58 -3.52 -0.49
CA LYS A 94 -15.54 -2.85 -1.37
C LYS A 94 -16.96 -3.37 -1.24
N GLN A 95 -17.14 -4.63 -0.83
CA GLN A 95 -18.47 -5.21 -0.63
C GLN A 95 -19.24 -4.50 0.50
N GLU A 96 -18.55 -4.02 1.53
CA GLU A 96 -19.17 -3.27 2.63
C GLU A 96 -19.45 -1.81 2.25
N THR A 97 -18.58 -1.19 1.44
CA THR A 97 -18.69 0.25 1.11
C THR A 97 -19.50 0.53 -0.16
N GLU A 98 -19.35 -0.30 -1.20
CA GLU A 98 -19.97 -0.10 -2.52
C GLU A 98 -21.06 -1.12 -2.85
N GLN A 99 -21.24 -2.14 -2.00
CA GLN A 99 -22.24 -3.21 -2.16
C GLN A 99 -22.05 -4.03 -3.45
N VAL A 100 -20.80 -4.23 -3.87
CA VAL A 100 -20.43 -5.04 -5.03
C VAL A 100 -19.73 -6.33 -4.55
N PRO A 101 -20.32 -7.52 -4.74
CA PRO A 101 -19.71 -8.78 -4.30
C PRO A 101 -18.43 -9.09 -5.07
N SER A 102 -17.52 -9.84 -4.45
CA SER A 102 -16.32 -10.37 -5.12
C SER A 102 -16.54 -11.80 -5.56
N LEU A 103 -16.67 -12.01 -6.86
CA LEU A 103 -17.05 -13.27 -7.51
C LEU A 103 -15.88 -13.92 -8.27
N LEU A 104 -14.86 -13.14 -8.58
CA LEU A 104 -13.65 -13.61 -9.26
C LEU A 104 -12.83 -14.58 -8.37
N PRO A 105 -11.95 -15.41 -8.95
CA PRO A 105 -11.07 -16.29 -8.17
C PRO A 105 -10.01 -15.48 -7.40
N ASP A 106 -9.63 -15.93 -6.20
CA ASP A 106 -8.47 -15.45 -5.45
C ASP A 106 -7.46 -16.59 -5.25
N LYS A 107 -6.24 -16.40 -5.75
CA LYS A 107 -5.12 -17.33 -5.58
C LYS A 107 -4.05 -16.81 -4.64
N THR A 108 -4.14 -15.56 -4.20
CA THR A 108 -3.20 -14.97 -3.24
C THR A 108 -3.51 -15.45 -1.82
N GLY A 109 -4.79 -15.56 -1.47
CA GLY A 109 -5.26 -16.20 -0.23
C GLY A 109 -5.16 -15.32 1.02
N PHE A 110 -4.90 -14.01 0.86
CA PHE A 110 -4.98 -13.07 1.97
C PHE A 110 -6.44 -12.95 2.46
N PRO A 111 -6.68 -12.82 3.77
CA PRO A 111 -8.00 -12.47 4.28
C PRO A 111 -8.41 -11.07 3.81
N ASP A 112 -9.71 -10.77 3.77
CA ASP A 112 -10.17 -9.43 3.38
C ASP A 112 -9.76 -8.35 4.40
N CYS A 113 -9.52 -8.73 5.66
CA CYS A 113 -8.94 -7.85 6.67
C CYS A 113 -8.20 -8.66 7.75
N TYR A 114 -7.01 -8.19 8.15
CA TYR A 114 -6.27 -8.78 9.27
C TYR A 114 -5.55 -7.68 10.05
N PHE A 115 -5.76 -7.64 11.36
CA PHE A 115 -5.04 -6.74 12.26
C PHE A 115 -4.51 -7.50 13.48
N PHE A 116 -3.36 -7.08 13.99
CA PHE A 116 -2.73 -7.67 15.15
C PHE A 116 -2.07 -6.63 16.04
N VAL A 117 -2.08 -6.93 17.34
CA VAL A 117 -1.24 -6.29 18.34
C VAL A 117 0.13 -6.98 18.27
N PRO A 118 1.22 -6.29 17.94
CA PRO A 118 2.51 -6.93 17.76
C PRO A 118 3.08 -7.44 19.09
N GLU A 119 3.69 -8.61 19.11
CA GLU A 119 4.42 -9.07 20.29
C GLU A 119 5.65 -8.17 20.52
N HIS A 120 6.36 -7.84 19.44
CA HIS A 120 7.55 -6.99 19.44
C HIS A 120 7.42 -5.84 18.45
N LEU A 121 7.85 -4.66 18.87
CA LEU A 121 7.72 -3.43 18.10
C LEU A 121 9.02 -2.63 18.18
N LEU A 122 9.61 -2.35 17.01
CA LEU A 122 10.87 -1.63 16.87
C LEU A 122 10.68 -0.43 15.94
N PHE A 123 11.21 0.73 16.32
CA PHE A 123 11.16 1.96 15.54
C PHE A 123 12.54 2.56 15.33
N VAL A 124 12.78 3.09 14.14
CA VAL A 124 13.90 3.97 13.84
C VAL A 124 13.37 5.40 13.81
N ALA A 125 13.79 6.20 14.80
CA ALA A 125 13.36 7.59 14.92
C ALA A 125 14.49 8.44 15.54
N GLY A 126 14.79 9.59 14.91
CA GLY A 126 15.75 10.55 15.47
C GLY A 126 17.16 10.00 15.71
N GLY A 127 17.60 9.01 14.92
CA GLY A 127 18.88 8.32 15.13
C GLY A 127 18.92 7.35 16.30
N GLN A 128 17.76 6.95 16.83
CA GLN A 128 17.62 5.93 17.86
C GLN A 128 16.81 4.74 17.35
N LEU A 129 17.10 3.56 17.90
CA LEU A 129 16.25 2.39 17.80
C LEU A 129 15.42 2.30 19.09
N LEU A 130 14.11 2.45 18.98
CA LEU A 130 13.18 2.28 20.10
C LEU A 130 12.61 0.88 20.05
N ILE A 131 12.61 0.16 21.18
CA ILE A 131 12.14 -1.23 21.24
C ILE A 131 11.12 -1.37 22.36
N SER A 132 9.99 -2.01 22.07
CA SER A 132 8.99 -2.44 23.04
C SER A 132 8.55 -3.87 22.74
N SER A 133 8.23 -4.63 23.78
CA SER A 133 7.94 -6.05 23.66
C SER A 133 7.12 -6.53 24.85
N HIS A 134 6.15 -7.41 24.58
CA HIS A 134 5.27 -8.00 25.62
C HIS A 134 5.89 -9.21 26.31
N SER A 135 6.82 -9.92 25.66
CA SER A 135 7.32 -11.23 26.13
C SER A 135 8.83 -11.31 26.38
N ALA A 136 9.61 -10.38 25.81
CA ALA A 136 11.07 -10.35 25.91
C ALA A 136 11.60 -8.96 26.30
N SER A 137 12.76 -8.92 26.96
CA SER A 137 13.42 -7.66 27.30
C SER A 137 13.96 -6.95 26.06
N PRO A 138 13.82 -5.61 25.97
CA PRO A 138 14.42 -4.82 24.89
C PRO A 138 15.92 -5.06 24.69
N ASP A 139 16.68 -5.29 25.78
CA ASP A 139 18.14 -5.53 25.72
C ASP A 139 18.49 -6.84 25.01
N ARG A 140 17.65 -7.87 25.19
CA ARG A 140 17.82 -9.14 24.50
C ARG A 140 17.51 -8.98 23.01
N ILE A 141 16.42 -8.29 22.68
CA ILE A 141 16.00 -8.08 21.29
C ILE A 141 17.06 -7.33 20.50
N ILE A 142 17.62 -6.24 21.03
CA ILE A 142 18.67 -5.51 20.31
C ILE A 142 19.92 -6.37 20.07
N GLN A 143 20.31 -7.20 21.04
CA GLN A 143 21.44 -8.13 20.87
C GLN A 143 21.14 -9.16 19.76
N GLU A 144 19.95 -9.74 19.77
CA GLU A 144 19.52 -10.69 18.74
C GLU A 144 19.50 -10.04 17.34
N VAL A 145 18.89 -8.87 17.20
CA VAL A 145 18.87 -8.10 15.93
C VAL A 145 20.29 -7.82 15.45
N LEU A 146 21.17 -7.24 16.28
CA LEU A 146 22.53 -6.90 15.86
C LEU A 146 23.39 -8.14 15.57
N SER A 147 23.05 -9.29 16.15
CA SER A 147 23.71 -10.57 15.90
C SER A 147 23.19 -11.31 14.66
N MET A 148 22.11 -10.83 14.02
CA MET A 148 21.54 -11.50 12.84
C MET A 148 22.61 -11.64 11.76
N PRO A 149 22.85 -12.87 11.26
CA PRO A 149 23.85 -13.10 10.25
C PRO A 149 23.42 -12.37 8.98
N ARG A 150 24.37 -11.71 8.33
CA ARG A 150 24.13 -11.16 6.99
C ARG A 150 23.89 -12.34 6.05
N LYS A 151 22.63 -12.59 5.69
CA LYS A 151 22.30 -13.55 4.65
C LYS A 151 22.92 -13.10 3.34
N GLN A 152 23.81 -13.92 2.80
CA GLN A 152 24.29 -13.72 1.43
C GLN A 152 23.12 -13.85 0.46
N GLU A 153 23.17 -13.08 -0.62
CA GLU A 153 22.20 -13.19 -1.69
C GLU A 153 22.29 -14.60 -2.29
N SER A 154 21.24 -15.40 -2.10
CA SER A 154 21.13 -16.70 -2.75
C SER A 154 20.66 -16.50 -4.19
N ALA A 155 21.29 -17.18 -5.14
CA ALA A 155 20.78 -17.27 -6.50
C ALA A 155 19.41 -17.97 -6.49
N CYS A 156 18.34 -17.19 -6.68
CA CYS A 156 17.04 -17.75 -6.99
C CYS A 156 16.95 -17.95 -8.51
N PRO A 157 16.36 -19.06 -8.99
CA PRO A 157 16.07 -19.20 -10.41
C PRO A 157 15.13 -18.07 -10.86
N PRO A 158 15.31 -17.54 -12.09
CA PRO A 158 14.46 -16.50 -12.62
C PRO A 158 13.01 -16.98 -12.71
N VAL A 159 12.06 -16.13 -12.31
CA VAL A 159 10.64 -16.44 -12.38
C VAL A 159 10.02 -15.85 -13.65
N THR A 160 9.52 -16.71 -14.53
CA THR A 160 8.74 -16.26 -15.69
C THR A 160 7.29 -16.03 -15.30
N LEU A 161 6.83 -14.78 -15.43
CA LEU A 161 5.43 -14.42 -15.25
C LEU A 161 4.63 -14.69 -16.52
N VAL A 162 3.38 -15.13 -16.34
CA VAL A 162 2.38 -15.29 -17.39
C VAL A 162 1.31 -14.23 -17.19
N ALA A 163 1.01 -13.46 -18.24
CA ALA A 163 -0.09 -12.50 -18.22
C ALA A 163 -1.44 -13.25 -18.18
N GLY A 164 -2.34 -12.80 -17.31
CA GLY A 164 -3.69 -13.36 -17.19
C GLY A 164 -4.57 -13.05 -18.41
N MET A 165 -4.25 -11.98 -19.14
CA MET A 165 -4.86 -11.60 -20.41
C MET A 165 -3.75 -11.42 -21.44
N ASP A 166 -3.99 -11.85 -22.68
CA ASP A 166 -3.11 -11.47 -23.77
C ASP A 166 -3.33 -10.01 -24.19
N ARG A 167 -2.42 -9.48 -25.00
CA ARG A 167 -2.47 -8.08 -25.46
C ARG A 167 -3.76 -7.75 -26.23
N SER A 168 -4.27 -8.69 -27.01
CA SER A 168 -5.50 -8.50 -27.80
C SER A 168 -6.71 -8.43 -26.88
N GLU A 169 -6.80 -9.34 -25.92
CA GLU A 169 -7.87 -9.36 -24.92
C GLU A 169 -7.87 -8.09 -24.06
N TYR A 170 -6.70 -7.64 -23.60
CA TYR A 170 -6.58 -6.39 -22.86
C TYR A 170 -7.11 -5.20 -23.67
N ILE A 171 -6.67 -5.06 -24.93
CA ILE A 171 -7.11 -3.98 -25.82
C ILE A 171 -8.63 -4.02 -26.02
N GLN A 172 -9.21 -5.20 -26.26
CA GLN A 172 -10.66 -5.36 -26.43
C GLN A 172 -11.44 -4.95 -25.18
N LYS A 173 -10.96 -5.30 -23.98
CA LYS A 173 -11.59 -4.89 -22.72
C LYS A 173 -11.48 -3.39 -22.49
N VAL A 174 -10.33 -2.77 -22.79
CA VAL A 174 -10.18 -1.31 -22.70
C VAL A 174 -11.14 -0.61 -23.68
N GLU A 175 -11.31 -1.10 -24.91
CA GLU A 175 -12.30 -0.52 -25.84
C GLU A 175 -13.73 -0.66 -25.33
N ALA A 176 -14.07 -1.79 -24.71
CA ALA A 176 -15.38 -1.97 -24.07
C ALA A 176 -15.58 -1.01 -22.89
N LEU A 177 -14.55 -0.76 -22.08
CA LEU A 177 -14.56 0.22 -21.01
C LEU A 177 -14.68 1.65 -21.53
N LYS A 178 -13.99 1.99 -22.62
CA LYS A 178 -14.17 3.28 -23.30
C LYS A 178 -15.60 3.45 -23.80
N ALA A 179 -16.25 2.40 -24.30
CA ALA A 179 -17.65 2.46 -24.67
C ALA A 179 -18.59 2.77 -23.47
N HIS A 180 -18.24 2.34 -22.26
CA HIS A 180 -18.94 2.78 -21.03
C HIS A 180 -18.74 4.28 -20.78
N ILE A 181 -17.52 4.79 -20.92
CA ILE A 181 -17.21 6.22 -20.79
C ILE A 181 -17.97 7.04 -21.84
N HIS A 182 -18.01 6.59 -23.10
CA HIS A 182 -18.74 7.24 -24.19
C HIS A 182 -20.25 7.38 -23.94
N ARG A 183 -20.85 6.40 -23.25
CA ARG A 183 -22.27 6.44 -22.87
C ARG A 183 -22.55 7.26 -21.60
N GLY A 184 -21.51 7.70 -20.90
CA GLY A 184 -21.63 8.42 -19.63
C GLY A 184 -21.86 7.51 -18.41
N ASP A 185 -21.52 6.22 -18.51
CA ASP A 185 -21.59 5.31 -17.34
C ASP A 185 -20.53 5.67 -16.29
N CYS A 186 -19.36 6.16 -16.71
CA CYS A 186 -18.26 6.62 -15.87
C CYS A 186 -17.37 7.64 -16.62
N TYR A 187 -16.47 8.31 -15.90
CA TYR A 187 -15.51 9.28 -16.45
C TYR A 187 -14.08 8.72 -16.53
N GLU A 188 -13.73 7.89 -15.54
CA GLU A 188 -12.42 7.26 -15.38
C GLU A 188 -12.62 5.88 -14.74
N ILE A 189 -11.81 4.91 -15.15
CA ILE A 189 -11.70 3.59 -14.51
C ILE A 189 -10.23 3.15 -14.49
N ASN A 190 -9.73 2.77 -13.32
CA ASN A 190 -8.44 2.11 -13.15
C ASN A 190 -8.61 0.62 -13.41
N PHE A 191 -8.20 0.18 -14.60
CA PHE A 191 -8.30 -1.21 -15.04
C PHE A 191 -6.98 -1.94 -14.79
N CYS A 192 -7.03 -3.08 -14.10
CA CYS A 192 -5.86 -3.86 -13.75
C CYS A 192 -5.83 -5.23 -14.46
N GLN A 193 -4.61 -5.71 -14.69
CA GLN A 193 -4.34 -7.06 -15.17
C GLN A 193 -3.34 -7.76 -14.27
N GLU A 194 -3.48 -9.07 -14.16
CA GLU A 194 -2.60 -9.93 -13.38
C GLU A 194 -1.46 -10.49 -14.23
N PHE A 195 -0.27 -10.53 -13.66
CA PHE A 195 0.86 -11.33 -14.09
C PHE A 195 1.16 -12.33 -12.97
N SER A 196 1.15 -13.63 -13.27
CA SER A 196 1.30 -14.66 -12.24
C SER A 196 2.25 -15.78 -12.64
N ALA A 197 2.74 -16.51 -11.64
CA ALA A 197 3.50 -17.73 -11.83
C ALA A 197 3.04 -18.78 -10.81
N GLY A 198 2.82 -20.01 -11.27
CA GLY A 198 2.48 -21.15 -10.43
C GLY A 198 3.65 -22.10 -10.26
N ASN A 199 3.67 -22.84 -9.14
CA ASN A 199 4.72 -23.81 -8.80
C ASN A 199 6.12 -23.19 -8.69
N VAL A 200 6.21 -21.94 -8.23
CA VAL A 200 7.47 -21.23 -8.05
C VAL A 200 7.87 -21.18 -6.57
N VAL A 201 9.18 -21.18 -6.32
CA VAL A 201 9.74 -21.00 -4.98
C VAL A 201 10.72 -19.83 -5.03
N ILE A 202 10.43 -18.80 -4.24
CA ILE A 202 11.30 -17.63 -4.07
C ILE A 202 11.73 -17.52 -2.60
N ASP A 203 12.81 -16.79 -2.35
CA ASP A 203 13.09 -16.22 -1.03
C ASP A 203 12.38 -14.86 -0.94
N PRO A 204 11.31 -14.71 -0.12
CA PRO A 204 10.54 -13.48 -0.09
C PRO A 204 11.34 -12.29 0.44
N VAL A 205 12.21 -12.49 1.43
CA VAL A 205 13.03 -11.41 2.00
C VAL A 205 14.04 -10.91 0.99
N GLN A 206 14.74 -11.81 0.29
CA GLN A 206 15.70 -11.42 -0.74
C GLN A 206 15.03 -10.78 -1.95
N THR A 207 13.86 -11.30 -2.36
CA THR A 207 13.07 -10.70 -3.44
C THR A 207 12.61 -9.29 -3.07
N TYR A 208 12.22 -9.06 -1.79
CA TYR A 208 11.84 -7.74 -1.31
C TYR A 208 13.03 -6.79 -1.30
N ARG A 209 14.21 -7.24 -0.87
CA ARG A 209 15.45 -6.46 -0.92
C ARG A 209 15.78 -6.00 -2.33
N ARG A 210 15.69 -6.91 -3.31
CA ARG A 210 15.88 -6.56 -4.73
C ARG A 210 14.85 -5.54 -5.20
N LEU A 211 13.57 -5.77 -4.92
CA LEU A 211 12.50 -4.86 -5.31
C LEU A 211 12.69 -3.46 -4.70
N ALA A 212 12.94 -3.39 -3.38
CA ALA A 212 13.17 -2.15 -2.67
C ALA A 212 14.47 -1.44 -3.11
N GLY A 213 15.51 -2.18 -3.49
CA GLY A 213 16.72 -1.61 -4.08
C GLY A 213 16.50 -1.02 -5.48
N ILE A 214 15.59 -1.62 -6.26
CA ILE A 214 15.21 -1.14 -7.60
C ILE A 214 14.25 0.05 -7.52
N SER A 215 13.29 0.03 -6.59
CA SER A 215 12.26 1.06 -6.39
C SER A 215 12.13 1.42 -4.90
N PRO A 216 13.09 2.17 -4.32
CA PRO A 216 12.99 2.63 -2.94
C PRO A 216 11.93 3.73 -2.87
N ASN A 217 10.75 3.38 -2.37
CA ASN A 217 9.57 4.27 -2.32
C ASN A 217 9.12 4.50 -0.87
N PRO A 218 8.53 5.67 -0.56
CA PRO A 218 8.29 6.12 0.82
C PRO A 218 7.31 5.25 1.64
N PHE A 219 6.52 4.39 0.99
CA PHE A 219 5.54 3.53 1.65
C PHE A 219 5.81 2.04 1.37
N SER A 220 7.10 1.68 1.30
CA SER A 220 7.57 0.32 1.11
C SER A 220 7.25 -0.55 2.32
N VAL A 221 6.74 -1.75 2.07
CA VAL A 221 6.37 -2.72 3.10
C VAL A 221 6.81 -4.12 2.71
N TYR A 222 7.50 -4.81 3.61
CA TYR A 222 7.52 -6.27 3.63
C TYR A 222 6.51 -6.75 4.67
N TYR A 223 5.52 -7.52 4.24
CA TYR A 223 4.50 -8.05 5.11
C TYR A 223 4.39 -9.56 4.95
N GLN A 224 4.58 -10.29 6.02
CA GLN A 224 4.41 -11.74 6.11
C GLN A 224 3.25 -12.03 7.04
N LEU A 225 2.33 -12.88 6.61
CA LEU A 225 1.26 -13.49 7.41
C LEU A 225 1.30 -15.01 7.18
N ASN A 226 1.95 -15.73 8.08
CA ASN A 226 2.29 -17.14 7.95
C ASN A 226 3.03 -17.43 6.63
N GLU A 227 2.38 -18.12 5.70
CA GLU A 227 2.89 -18.48 4.37
C GLU A 227 2.56 -17.43 3.30
N LEU A 228 1.87 -16.34 3.65
CA LEU A 228 1.49 -15.28 2.75
C LEU A 228 2.48 -14.13 2.87
N HIS A 229 3.01 -13.69 1.74
CA HIS A 229 4.02 -12.63 1.68
C HIS A 229 3.57 -11.54 0.72
N LEU A 230 3.60 -10.30 1.18
CA LEU A 230 3.45 -9.09 0.38
C LEU A 230 4.80 -8.37 0.37
N LEU A 231 5.33 -8.18 -0.83
CA LEU A 231 6.57 -7.45 -1.10
C LEU A 231 6.17 -6.18 -1.84
N CYS A 232 5.99 -5.08 -1.10
CA CYS A 232 5.35 -3.87 -1.58
C CYS A 232 6.37 -2.73 -1.69
N ALA A 233 6.51 -2.14 -2.88
CA ALA A 233 7.28 -0.92 -3.11
C ALA A 233 6.35 0.25 -3.45
N SER A 234 5.37 0.51 -2.58
CA SER A 234 4.36 1.54 -2.85
C SER A 234 4.90 2.96 -2.73
N PRO A 235 4.62 3.84 -3.71
CA PRO A 235 4.89 5.26 -3.63
C PRO A 235 3.72 6.07 -3.06
N GLU A 236 2.56 5.44 -2.82
CA GLU A 236 1.30 6.15 -2.58
C GLU A 236 0.77 5.93 -1.16
N ARG A 237 0.43 7.04 -0.50
CA ARG A 237 -0.30 7.04 0.77
C ARG A 237 -1.79 7.07 0.49
N PHE A 238 -2.49 6.08 1.03
CA PHE A 238 -3.94 6.09 1.03
C PHE A 238 -4.47 7.13 1.99
N LEU A 239 -4.15 6.97 3.28
CA LEU A 239 -4.71 7.79 4.34
C LEU A 239 -3.78 7.84 5.55
N GLN A 240 -3.65 9.02 6.15
CA GLN A 240 -3.02 9.23 7.44
C GLN A 240 -4.00 9.96 8.37
N VAL A 241 -3.96 9.60 9.65
CA VAL A 241 -4.60 10.31 10.76
C VAL A 241 -3.49 10.78 11.70
N ASP A 242 -3.41 12.09 11.92
CA ASP A 242 -2.48 12.71 12.87
C ASP A 242 -3.25 13.70 13.75
N LYS A 243 -3.45 13.33 15.02
CA LYS A 243 -4.13 14.16 16.04
C LYS A 243 -5.47 14.70 15.53
N GLY A 244 -6.27 13.82 14.93
CA GLY A 244 -7.57 14.15 14.36
C GLY A 244 -7.53 14.84 12.99
N THR A 245 -6.35 15.09 12.40
CA THR A 245 -6.22 15.56 11.02
C THR A 245 -6.13 14.37 10.07
N LEU A 246 -7.09 14.25 9.15
CA LEU A 246 -7.03 13.31 8.04
C LEU A 246 -6.23 13.89 6.89
N LEU A 247 -5.44 13.06 6.23
CA LEU A 247 -4.67 13.40 5.06
C LEU A 247 -4.66 12.24 4.05
N SER A 248 -4.82 12.54 2.77
CA SER A 248 -4.70 11.58 1.66
C SER A 248 -3.89 12.21 0.53
N GLN A 249 -3.05 11.40 -0.14
CA GLN A 249 -2.10 11.87 -1.15
C GLN A 249 -2.25 11.10 -2.46
N PRO A 250 -3.36 11.31 -3.21
CA PRO A 250 -3.56 10.65 -4.49
C PRO A 250 -2.47 11.00 -5.50
N ILE A 251 -2.08 9.98 -6.29
CA ILE A 251 -1.10 10.12 -7.37
C ILE A 251 -1.79 9.91 -8.73
N LYS A 252 -1.65 10.89 -9.62
CA LYS A 252 -2.00 10.79 -11.05
C LYS A 252 -1.06 11.67 -11.84
N GLY A 253 -0.49 11.14 -12.92
CA GLY A 253 0.62 11.75 -13.64
C GLY A 253 1.94 11.11 -13.31
N THR A 254 2.58 10.51 -14.32
CA THR A 254 3.91 9.91 -14.23
C THR A 254 4.72 10.28 -15.46
N ALA A 255 5.98 10.66 -15.26
CA ALA A 255 6.94 10.86 -16.35
C ALA A 255 8.21 10.04 -16.07
N PRO A 256 8.86 9.48 -17.11
CA PRO A 256 10.12 8.75 -16.92
C PRO A 256 11.23 9.69 -16.45
N ARG A 257 12.25 9.12 -15.79
CA ARG A 257 13.50 9.83 -15.46
C ARG A 257 14.47 9.79 -16.63
N ASN A 258 15.33 10.80 -16.72
CA ASN A 258 16.52 10.79 -17.57
C ASN A 258 17.79 11.07 -16.74
N PRO A 259 18.37 10.05 -16.06
CA PRO A 259 19.53 10.26 -15.21
C PRO A 259 20.81 10.64 -15.99
N GLY A 260 20.84 10.42 -17.31
CA GLY A 260 21.99 10.75 -18.15
C GLY A 260 22.08 12.23 -18.53
N ASP A 261 20.98 12.98 -18.41
CA ASP A 261 20.93 14.40 -18.77
C ASP A 261 19.97 15.15 -17.82
N ALA A 262 20.55 15.91 -16.88
CA ALA A 262 19.79 16.67 -15.90
C ALA A 262 18.91 17.78 -16.50
N GLY A 263 19.28 18.32 -17.67
CA GLY A 263 18.47 19.31 -18.37
C GLY A 263 17.19 18.67 -18.92
N ILE A 264 17.33 17.53 -19.59
CA ILE A 264 16.18 16.77 -20.09
C ILE A 264 15.31 16.26 -18.92
N ASP A 265 15.91 15.75 -17.84
CA ASP A 265 15.17 15.28 -16.65
C ASP A 265 14.30 16.38 -16.03
N ALA A 266 14.84 17.61 -15.95
CA ALA A 266 14.11 18.77 -15.46
C ALA A 266 12.97 19.19 -16.40
N GLU A 267 13.19 19.14 -17.72
CA GLU A 267 12.14 19.44 -18.70
C GLU A 267 11.03 18.38 -18.70
N LEU A 268 11.34 17.11 -18.45
CA LEU A 268 10.33 16.05 -18.27
C LEU A 268 9.44 16.33 -17.05
N ALA A 269 10.03 16.72 -15.92
CA ALA A 269 9.29 17.11 -14.72
C ALA A 269 8.40 18.35 -14.95
N LYS A 270 8.92 19.37 -15.64
CA LYS A 270 8.13 20.57 -16.01
C LYS A 270 7.00 20.23 -16.97
N SER A 271 7.26 19.37 -17.96
CA SER A 271 6.26 18.92 -18.93
C SER A 271 5.14 18.15 -18.25
N LEU A 272 5.47 17.28 -17.29
CA LEU A 272 4.48 16.60 -16.45
C LEU A 272 3.60 17.61 -15.71
N ARG A 273 4.21 18.61 -15.06
CA ARG A 273 3.48 19.68 -14.34
C ARG A 273 2.56 20.49 -15.27
N ALA A 274 2.99 20.72 -16.51
CA ALA A 274 2.26 21.52 -17.48
C ALA A 274 1.19 20.74 -18.25
N SER A 275 1.23 19.40 -18.23
CA SER A 275 0.33 18.55 -19.01
C SER A 275 -1.13 18.76 -18.61
N SER A 276 -1.93 19.24 -19.56
CA SER A 276 -3.37 19.46 -19.37
C SER A 276 -4.12 18.15 -19.12
N LYS A 277 -3.71 17.06 -19.78
CA LYS A 277 -4.26 15.71 -19.57
C LYS A 277 -4.03 15.26 -18.13
N GLU A 278 -2.77 15.20 -17.69
CA GLU A 278 -2.41 14.69 -16.36
C GLU A 278 -3.01 15.55 -15.24
N ARG A 279 -3.04 16.88 -15.41
CA ARG A 279 -3.70 17.78 -14.46
C ARG A 279 -5.21 17.52 -14.39
N SER A 280 -5.86 17.26 -15.51
CA SER A 280 -7.30 17.00 -15.52
C SER A 280 -7.64 15.71 -14.78
N GLU A 281 -6.87 14.64 -15.00
CA GLU A 281 -7.03 13.37 -14.30
C GLU A 281 -6.73 13.51 -12.80
N ASN A 282 -5.68 14.27 -12.45
CA ASN A 282 -5.34 14.54 -11.06
C ASN A 282 -6.45 15.32 -10.32
N VAL A 283 -7.04 16.35 -10.95
CA VAL A 283 -8.19 17.08 -10.36
C VAL A 283 -9.37 16.16 -10.10
N MET A 284 -9.69 15.26 -11.05
CA MET A 284 -10.80 14.32 -10.90
C MET A 284 -10.61 13.44 -9.65
N VAL A 285 -9.41 12.89 -9.45
CA VAL A 285 -9.12 12.08 -8.27
C VAL A 285 -9.10 12.92 -6.98
N VAL A 286 -8.57 14.14 -7.03
CA VAL A 286 -8.61 15.06 -5.87
C VAL A 286 -10.05 15.33 -5.45
N ASP A 287 -10.96 15.58 -6.38
CA ASP A 287 -12.36 15.82 -6.06
C ASP A 287 -13.07 14.57 -5.51
N LEU A 288 -12.72 13.37 -6.01
CA LEU A 288 -13.20 12.12 -5.44
C LEU A 288 -12.73 11.95 -3.98
N VAL A 289 -11.44 12.19 -3.72
CA VAL A 289 -10.87 12.12 -2.37
C VAL A 289 -11.48 13.18 -1.44
N ARG A 290 -11.73 14.41 -1.93
CA ARG A 290 -12.43 15.45 -1.16
C ARG A 290 -13.83 15.01 -0.78
N ASN A 291 -14.57 14.42 -1.71
CA ASN A 291 -15.90 13.88 -1.46
C ASN A 291 -15.85 12.75 -0.41
N ASP A 292 -14.84 11.88 -0.49
CA ASP A 292 -14.63 10.81 0.48
C ASP A 292 -14.34 11.34 1.89
N LEU A 293 -13.39 12.26 2.03
CA LEU A 293 -13.08 12.86 3.32
C LEU A 293 -14.26 13.68 3.88
N SER A 294 -15.07 14.33 3.04
CA SER A 294 -16.23 15.11 3.50
C SER A 294 -17.26 14.27 4.29
N ARG A 295 -17.32 12.96 4.04
CA ARG A 295 -18.23 12.03 4.74
C ARG A 295 -17.83 11.75 6.18
N VAL A 296 -16.63 12.14 6.61
CA VAL A 296 -16.12 11.91 7.97
C VAL A 296 -15.47 13.14 8.59
N CYS A 297 -15.15 14.16 7.79
CA CYS A 297 -14.58 15.40 8.27
C CYS A 297 -15.65 16.40 8.76
N GLU A 298 -15.22 17.35 9.59
CA GLU A 298 -16.02 18.51 10.00
C GLU A 298 -16.40 19.34 8.77
N PRO A 299 -17.65 19.81 8.65
CA PRO A 299 -18.08 20.66 7.54
C PRO A 299 -17.16 21.87 7.36
N GLY A 300 -16.69 22.10 6.13
CA GLY A 300 -15.78 23.21 5.80
C GLY A 300 -14.30 22.99 6.16
N SER A 301 -13.93 21.87 6.79
CA SER A 301 -12.53 21.58 7.13
C SER A 301 -11.72 20.93 5.99
N VAL A 302 -12.39 20.37 4.98
CA VAL A 302 -11.72 19.67 3.87
C VAL A 302 -11.12 20.68 2.90
N GLU A 303 -9.80 20.67 2.78
CA GLU A 303 -9.03 21.54 1.89
C GLU A 303 -7.95 20.79 1.10
N VAL A 304 -7.56 21.35 -0.03
CA VAL A 304 -6.43 20.86 -0.83
C VAL A 304 -5.19 21.64 -0.40
N GLU A 305 -4.31 21.01 0.38
CA GLU A 305 -3.09 21.63 0.89
C GLU A 305 -2.07 21.87 -0.22
N GLU A 306 -1.96 20.91 -1.15
CA GLU A 306 -1.08 20.99 -2.31
C GLU A 306 -1.77 20.39 -3.53
N LEU A 307 -1.71 21.07 -4.67
CA LEU A 307 -2.26 20.59 -5.93
C LEU A 307 -1.14 20.50 -6.98
N PHE A 308 -1.01 19.35 -7.63
CA PHE A 308 -0.02 19.07 -8.68
C PHE A 308 1.46 19.14 -8.23
N GLY A 309 1.76 18.81 -6.98
CA GLY A 309 3.15 18.72 -6.49
C GLY A 309 3.95 17.70 -7.31
N ILE A 310 5.15 18.06 -7.78
CA ILE A 310 6.00 17.16 -8.56
C ILE A 310 7.10 16.62 -7.65
N TYR A 311 7.13 15.30 -7.51
CA TYR A 311 8.07 14.59 -6.66
C TYR A 311 8.91 13.64 -7.51
N THR A 312 10.22 13.71 -7.33
CA THR A 312 11.19 12.93 -8.10
C THR A 312 11.57 11.67 -7.34
N PHE A 313 11.32 10.51 -7.95
CA PHE A 313 11.74 9.19 -7.48
C PHE A 313 12.82 8.63 -8.42
N PRO A 314 13.58 7.58 -8.04
CA PRO A 314 14.70 7.07 -8.85
C PRO A 314 14.35 6.71 -10.30
N GLN A 315 13.14 6.22 -10.55
CA GLN A 315 12.71 5.76 -11.89
C GLN A 315 11.74 6.71 -12.59
N VAL A 316 10.96 7.48 -11.82
CA VAL A 316 9.90 8.35 -12.37
C VAL A 316 9.79 9.67 -11.61
N HIS A 317 9.29 10.70 -12.29
CA HIS A 317 8.65 11.84 -11.64
C HIS A 317 7.16 11.53 -11.45
N GLN A 318 6.58 11.89 -10.32
CA GLN A 318 5.15 11.72 -10.07
C GLN A 318 4.49 13.02 -9.66
N MET A 319 3.23 13.19 -10.08
CA MET A 319 2.38 14.28 -9.67
C MET A 319 1.48 13.83 -8.52
N ILE A 320 1.64 14.48 -7.36
CA ILE A 320 0.99 14.16 -6.10
C ILE A 320 0.23 15.40 -5.63
N SER A 321 -1.01 15.20 -5.18
CA SER A 321 -1.81 16.25 -4.55
C SER A 321 -2.14 15.83 -3.13
N THR A 322 -2.25 16.79 -2.21
CA THR A 322 -2.53 16.53 -0.80
C THR A 322 -3.88 17.10 -0.43
N VAL A 323 -4.81 16.24 -0.01
CA VAL A 323 -6.12 16.63 0.53
C VAL A 323 -6.11 16.35 2.02
N LYS A 324 -6.58 17.30 2.83
CA LYS A 324 -6.69 17.14 4.28
C LYS A 324 -8.01 17.64 4.82
N GLY A 325 -8.37 17.20 6.02
CA GLY A 325 -9.53 17.68 6.76
C GLY A 325 -9.49 17.28 8.22
N LYS A 326 -10.38 17.83 9.04
CA LYS A 326 -10.47 17.48 10.47
C LYS A 326 -11.49 16.37 10.66
N LEU A 327 -11.08 15.22 11.17
CA LEU A 327 -11.97 14.12 11.52
C LEU A 327 -13.01 14.60 12.54
N ARG A 328 -14.29 14.26 12.33
CA ARG A 328 -15.34 14.62 13.29
C ARG A 328 -15.13 13.96 14.64
N ASN A 329 -15.45 14.71 15.70
CA ASN A 329 -15.47 14.20 17.07
C ASN A 329 -16.33 12.93 17.17
N GLY A 330 -15.78 11.91 17.83
CA GLY A 330 -16.43 10.61 18.04
C GLY A 330 -16.21 9.60 16.90
N LEU A 331 -15.67 10.01 15.76
CA LEU A 331 -15.19 9.10 14.72
C LEU A 331 -13.75 8.65 15.01
N LYS A 332 -13.40 7.49 14.48
CA LYS A 332 -12.08 6.85 14.59
C LYS A 332 -11.43 6.74 13.22
N TRP A 333 -10.14 6.40 13.22
CA TRP A 333 -9.39 6.15 11.98
C TRP A 333 -10.04 5.05 11.11
N ILE A 334 -10.71 4.06 11.71
CA ILE A 334 -11.46 3.02 10.97
C ILE A 334 -12.60 3.65 10.15
N ASP A 335 -13.34 4.59 10.72
CA ASP A 335 -14.43 5.28 10.01
C ASP A 335 -13.87 6.09 8.83
N ALA A 336 -12.67 6.66 8.98
CA ALA A 336 -11.98 7.38 7.91
C ALA A 336 -11.51 6.45 6.78
N VAL A 337 -10.96 5.29 7.12
CA VAL A 337 -10.62 4.25 6.15
C VAL A 337 -11.88 3.80 5.41
N GLU A 338 -12.93 3.40 6.12
CA GLU A 338 -14.21 2.94 5.55
C GLU A 338 -14.77 3.96 4.56
N ALA A 339 -14.79 5.25 4.94
CA ALA A 339 -15.22 6.31 4.05
C ALA A 339 -14.31 6.47 2.82
N GLY A 340 -13.00 6.27 2.94
CA GLY A 340 -12.07 6.36 1.81
C GLY A 340 -12.02 5.14 0.89
N PHE A 341 -12.60 4.01 1.29
CA PHE A 341 -12.31 2.70 0.69
C PHE A 341 -13.33 2.24 -0.38
N PRO A 342 -12.88 1.60 -1.48
CA PRO A 342 -11.50 1.57 -1.95
C PRO A 342 -11.03 2.93 -2.47
N MET A 343 -9.71 3.09 -2.58
CA MET A 343 -9.09 4.36 -2.95
C MET A 343 -9.55 4.85 -4.32
N GLY A 344 -9.78 6.15 -4.43
CA GLY A 344 -10.20 6.78 -5.69
C GLY A 344 -9.21 6.56 -6.83
N SER A 345 -7.91 6.64 -6.55
CA SER A 345 -6.82 6.46 -7.52
C SER A 345 -6.79 5.06 -8.16
N MET A 346 -7.30 4.05 -7.45
CA MET A 346 -7.35 2.65 -7.85
C MET A 346 -8.76 2.18 -8.23
N THR A 347 -9.73 3.10 -8.30
CA THR A 347 -11.08 2.81 -8.76
C THR A 347 -11.42 3.74 -9.91
N GLY A 348 -12.16 4.82 -9.66
CA GLY A 348 -12.59 5.79 -10.66
C GLY A 348 -13.91 6.44 -10.26
N ALA A 349 -14.53 7.18 -11.18
CA ALA A 349 -15.72 7.97 -10.90
C ALA A 349 -16.84 7.74 -11.94
N PRO A 350 -18.11 7.55 -11.51
CA PRO A 350 -18.59 7.33 -10.14
C PRO A 350 -18.14 5.98 -9.54
N LYS A 351 -17.70 5.97 -8.28
CA LYS A 351 -17.01 4.84 -7.62
C LYS A 351 -17.75 3.51 -7.74
N LYS A 352 -18.99 3.43 -7.24
CA LYS A 352 -19.83 2.22 -7.31
C LYS A 352 -19.89 1.62 -8.72
N ARG A 353 -20.20 2.46 -9.71
CA ARG A 353 -20.33 2.00 -11.10
C ARG A 353 -19.02 1.48 -11.66
N VAL A 354 -17.92 2.15 -11.35
CA VAL A 354 -16.57 1.73 -11.77
C VAL A 354 -16.20 0.40 -11.13
N VAL A 355 -16.50 0.20 -9.85
CA VAL A 355 -16.26 -1.06 -9.14
C VAL A 355 -17.06 -2.24 -9.75
N GLU A 356 -18.32 -2.01 -10.15
CA GLU A 356 -19.10 -3.02 -10.91
C GLU A 356 -18.45 -3.39 -12.25
N LEU A 357 -17.87 -2.40 -12.95
CA LEU A 357 -17.18 -2.64 -14.22
C LEU A 357 -15.85 -3.37 -14.01
N ILE A 358 -15.10 -3.04 -12.95
CA ILE A 358 -13.89 -3.76 -12.54
C ILE A 358 -14.21 -5.24 -12.33
N GLU A 359 -15.23 -5.56 -11.53
CA GLU A 359 -15.65 -6.94 -11.27
C GLU A 359 -16.08 -7.68 -12.55
N LYS A 360 -16.64 -6.95 -13.53
CA LYS A 360 -17.06 -7.52 -14.81
C LYS A 360 -15.89 -7.80 -15.77
N TYR A 361 -14.90 -6.92 -15.83
CA TYR A 361 -13.87 -6.94 -16.88
C TYR A 361 -12.53 -7.51 -16.41
N GLU A 362 -12.19 -7.48 -15.13
CA GLU A 362 -11.00 -8.16 -14.60
C GLU A 362 -11.22 -9.68 -14.53
N LEU A 363 -10.12 -10.44 -14.41
CA LEU A 363 -10.14 -11.91 -14.44
C LEU A 363 -9.85 -12.57 -13.08
N THR A 364 -9.41 -11.78 -12.11
CA THR A 364 -8.98 -12.26 -10.79
C THR A 364 -9.42 -11.25 -9.74
N ARG A 365 -9.63 -11.70 -8.51
CA ARG A 365 -9.81 -10.79 -7.37
C ARG A 365 -8.52 -10.01 -7.16
N ARG A 366 -8.67 -8.74 -6.80
CA ARG A 366 -7.53 -7.92 -6.39
C ARG A 366 -6.98 -8.37 -5.02
N GLY A 367 -7.82 -8.89 -4.12
CA GLY A 367 -7.37 -9.36 -2.81
C GLY A 367 -6.68 -8.23 -2.03
N ILE A 368 -5.44 -8.45 -1.56
CA ILE A 368 -4.67 -7.40 -0.89
C ILE A 368 -4.15 -6.32 -1.85
N PHE A 369 -3.99 -6.60 -3.16
CA PHE A 369 -3.64 -5.58 -4.15
C PHE A 369 -4.75 -4.54 -4.25
N SER A 370 -4.38 -3.27 -4.44
CA SER A 370 -5.30 -2.13 -4.36
C SER A 370 -6.02 -1.99 -3.00
N GLY A 371 -5.58 -2.73 -1.98
CA GLY A 371 -5.93 -2.54 -0.59
C GLY A 371 -4.95 -1.59 0.10
N ALA A 372 -4.79 -1.75 1.41
CA ALA A 372 -3.90 -0.94 2.23
C ALA A 372 -3.17 -1.78 3.28
N VAL A 373 -1.90 -1.47 3.55
CA VAL A 373 -1.14 -1.97 4.71
C VAL A 373 -0.62 -0.80 5.53
N GLY A 374 -0.64 -0.94 6.84
CA GLY A 374 -0.21 0.13 7.72
C GLY A 374 -0.37 -0.19 9.19
N TYR A 375 -0.44 0.88 9.98
CA TYR A 375 -0.53 0.81 11.43
C TYR A 375 -1.47 1.85 11.99
N CYS A 376 -1.92 1.62 13.22
CA CYS A 376 -2.54 2.62 14.08
C CYS A 376 -1.92 2.60 15.47
N THR A 377 -1.94 3.75 16.14
CA THR A 377 -1.45 3.92 17.51
C THR A 377 -2.61 3.80 18.51
N PRO A 378 -2.31 3.57 19.81
CA PRO A 378 -3.31 3.59 20.88
C PRO A 378 -4.12 4.89 20.94
N GLU A 379 -3.51 6.01 20.53
CA GLU A 379 -4.10 7.35 20.55
C GLU A 379 -5.01 7.64 19.35
N GLY A 380 -5.06 6.74 18.37
CA GLY A 380 -5.94 6.84 17.20
C GLY A 380 -5.29 7.49 15.98
N ASP A 381 -3.98 7.73 16.02
CA ASP A 381 -3.24 8.08 14.82
C ASP A 381 -3.04 6.84 13.94
N ALA A 382 -2.95 7.02 12.63
CA ALA A 382 -2.79 5.90 11.69
C ALA A 382 -2.10 6.34 10.41
N ASP A 383 -1.47 5.40 9.71
CA ASP A 383 -0.87 5.64 8.39
C ASP A 383 -0.95 4.37 7.54
N PHE A 384 -1.60 4.49 6.38
CA PHE A 384 -1.88 3.40 5.47
C PHE A 384 -1.43 3.74 4.05
N ASN A 385 -0.73 2.79 3.42
CA ASN A 385 -0.34 2.90 2.02
C ASN A 385 -1.46 2.45 1.08
N VAL A 386 -1.24 2.59 -0.22
CA VAL A 386 -1.97 1.83 -1.25
C VAL A 386 -1.10 0.64 -1.68
N VAL A 387 -1.65 -0.57 -1.69
CA VAL A 387 -0.90 -1.77 -2.11
C VAL A 387 -0.82 -1.85 -3.63
N ILE A 388 0.20 -1.21 -4.18
CA ILE A 388 0.56 -1.19 -5.60
C ILE A 388 2.06 -1.42 -5.77
N ARG A 389 2.51 -1.69 -7.01
CA ARG A 389 3.92 -2.04 -7.30
C ARG A 389 4.42 -3.14 -6.36
N SER A 390 3.63 -4.20 -6.27
CA SER A 390 3.74 -5.22 -5.23
C SER A 390 3.74 -6.62 -5.82
N ILE A 391 4.46 -7.52 -5.16
CA ILE A 391 4.40 -8.97 -5.39
C ILE A 391 3.63 -9.58 -4.23
N MET A 392 2.61 -10.38 -4.53
CA MET A 392 1.92 -11.24 -3.57
C MET A 392 2.41 -12.67 -3.81
N TYR A 393 2.91 -13.32 -2.77
CA TYR A 393 3.42 -14.67 -2.85
C TYR A 393 2.81 -15.53 -1.75
N ASN A 394 2.22 -16.65 -2.14
CA ASN A 394 1.68 -17.65 -1.24
C ASN A 394 2.60 -18.87 -1.29
N ALA A 395 3.41 -19.05 -0.24
CA ALA A 395 4.40 -20.11 -0.16
C ALA A 395 3.75 -21.51 -0.06
N GLY A 396 2.59 -21.62 0.60
CA GLY A 396 1.86 -22.87 0.76
C GLY A 396 1.35 -23.42 -0.58
N SER A 397 0.82 -22.55 -1.45
CA SER A 397 0.37 -22.91 -2.81
C SER A 397 1.43 -22.73 -3.89
N LYS A 398 2.60 -22.18 -3.56
CA LYS A 398 3.69 -21.83 -4.49
C LYS A 398 3.19 -20.95 -5.64
N HIS A 399 2.30 -20.02 -5.31
CA HIS A 399 1.69 -19.11 -6.26
C HIS A 399 2.19 -17.69 -6.03
N LEU A 400 2.62 -17.05 -7.12
CA LEU A 400 3.07 -15.66 -7.14
C LEU A 400 2.16 -14.88 -8.08
N SER A 401 1.72 -13.71 -7.62
CA SER A 401 0.88 -12.79 -8.38
C SER A 401 1.39 -11.35 -8.25
N CYS A 402 1.28 -10.60 -9.34
CA CYS A 402 1.55 -9.18 -9.43
C CYS A 402 0.46 -8.57 -10.30
N LEU A 403 -0.28 -7.60 -9.75
CA LEU A 403 -1.24 -6.84 -10.54
C LEU A 403 -0.66 -5.45 -10.87
N VAL A 404 -0.96 -4.99 -12.08
CA VAL A 404 -0.67 -3.64 -12.55
C VAL A 404 -1.88 -3.10 -13.28
N GLY A 405 -2.05 -1.78 -13.28
CA GLY A 405 -3.16 -1.16 -13.98
C GLY A 405 -2.84 0.22 -14.52
N SER A 406 -3.78 0.75 -15.28
CA SER A 406 -3.72 2.09 -15.84
C SER A 406 -5.10 2.77 -15.76
N GLY A 407 -5.09 4.11 -15.80
CA GLY A 407 -6.30 4.91 -15.71
C GLY A 407 -6.92 5.10 -17.10
N ILE A 408 -8.03 4.41 -17.38
CA ILE A 408 -8.74 4.52 -18.64
C ILE A 408 -9.66 5.73 -18.58
N THR A 409 -9.36 6.72 -19.40
CA THR A 409 -10.16 7.93 -19.60
C THR A 409 -10.68 8.02 -21.03
N TRP A 410 -11.43 9.08 -21.33
CA TRP A 410 -11.83 9.41 -22.70
C TRP A 410 -10.65 9.45 -23.69
N TYR A 411 -9.48 9.92 -23.23
CA TYR A 411 -8.29 10.09 -24.06
C TYR A 411 -7.39 8.86 -24.10
N ALA A 412 -7.76 7.76 -23.42
CA ALA A 412 -6.95 6.56 -23.37
C ALA A 412 -6.83 5.90 -24.75
N ASP A 413 -5.60 5.53 -25.10
CA ASP A 413 -5.30 4.68 -26.25
C ASP A 413 -5.02 3.26 -25.74
N PRO A 414 -5.85 2.26 -26.07
CA PRO A 414 -5.73 0.92 -25.51
C PRO A 414 -4.35 0.27 -25.66
N ALA A 415 -3.64 0.55 -26.75
CA ALA A 415 -2.32 0.00 -26.96
C ALA A 415 -1.29 0.67 -26.05
N TYR A 416 -1.34 1.99 -25.89
CA TYR A 416 -0.47 2.69 -24.94
C TYR A 416 -0.75 2.32 -23.49
N GLU A 417 -2.01 2.11 -23.11
CA GLU A 417 -2.38 1.67 -21.76
C GLU A 417 -1.81 0.28 -21.42
N TYR A 418 -1.75 -0.62 -22.41
CA TYR A 418 -1.10 -1.92 -22.24
C TYR A 418 0.42 -1.78 -22.03
N GLU A 419 1.09 -0.93 -22.81
CA GLU A 419 2.53 -0.67 -22.63
C GLU A 419 2.82 0.01 -21.28
N GLU A 420 1.93 0.87 -20.77
CA GLU A 420 2.05 1.47 -19.44
C GLU A 420 1.99 0.40 -18.33
N CYS A 421 1.12 -0.59 -18.47
CA CYS A 421 1.05 -1.73 -17.55
C CYS A 421 2.38 -2.51 -17.54
N LEU A 422 2.97 -2.79 -18.70
CA LEU A 422 4.28 -3.45 -18.80
C LEU A 422 5.40 -2.61 -18.17
N LEU A 423 5.39 -1.29 -18.38
CA LEU A 423 6.34 -0.37 -17.76
C LEU A 423 6.25 -0.41 -16.23
N LYS A 424 5.03 -0.42 -15.67
CA LYS A 424 4.81 -0.54 -14.21
C LYS A 424 5.24 -1.90 -13.66
N ALA A 425 5.13 -2.96 -14.45
CA ALA A 425 5.57 -4.31 -14.08
C ALA A 425 7.10 -4.49 -14.17
N ALA A 426 7.82 -3.66 -14.92
CA ALA A 426 9.25 -3.85 -15.22
C ALA A 426 10.14 -3.96 -13.97
N ALA A 427 9.89 -3.14 -12.93
CA ALA A 427 10.64 -3.21 -11.68
C ALA A 427 10.42 -4.54 -10.94
N ILE A 428 9.20 -5.08 -11.00
CA ILE A 428 8.83 -6.37 -10.39
C ILE A 428 9.47 -7.52 -11.15
N ILE A 429 9.37 -7.51 -12.48
CA ILE A 429 10.01 -8.51 -13.35
C ILE A 429 11.51 -8.55 -13.07
N LYS A 430 12.16 -7.38 -13.01
CA LYS A 430 13.61 -7.29 -12.70
C LYS A 430 13.96 -7.81 -11.30
N ALA A 431 13.09 -7.63 -10.31
CA ALA A 431 13.33 -8.14 -8.94
C ALA A 431 13.22 -9.67 -8.85
N LEU A 432 12.53 -10.30 -9.80
CA LEU A 432 12.29 -11.74 -9.88
C LEU A 432 13.37 -12.53 -10.66
N GLY A 433 14.38 -11.85 -11.20
CA GLY A 433 15.50 -12.45 -11.93
C GLY A 433 15.31 -12.39 -13.43
#